data_AF-A0A1U7J5J5-F1
#
_entry.id   AF-A0A1U7J5J5-F1
#
_cell.length_a   1.000
_cell.length_b   1.000
_cell.length_c   1.000
_cell.angle_alpha   90.00
_cell.angle_beta   90.00
_cell.angle_gamma   90.00
#
_symmetry.space_group_name_H-M   'P 1'
#
loop_
_entity.id
_entity.type
_entity.pdbx_description
1 polymer ?
#
loop_
_entity_poly.entity_id
_entity_poly.type
_entity_poly.pdbx_seq_one_letter_code
_entity_poly.pdbx_strand_id
1 'polypeptide(L)'
;MTTPNDFSPSATGTWSPLPTQRPLLLVGHGSRDLEGRDRVLEFAAAYQALDTSRPVIPCFLELTEPTIQDGVDRCVEQGYTDISVLPILLFAARHNKFDVTNELDRARQRHPQVKFHYGRHFGITPAIIQLWQERLAELDSPRFNPNGIAREDTVLLFVGRGASDPDANGDVYKLARIVWEGSRYKTVEICFIGITHPRLEEGFRRARMYEPKRIIVLPYFLFTGVLIKKILDITQQEQAAHPEQLVSYLPEMGSHPQLMQILRDREIETHLGQVAMNCEMCKFRLAAGGSQHGHGHDHGHAHTDHGHGHGHGHDHGHHHGEPVDLFPEPDDYHQRAWQVP
;
A
#
# COMPACT_ATOMS: atom_id res chain seq x y z
N MET A 1 14.50 -7.27 -23.11
CA MET A 1 15.15 -7.55 -21.80
C MET A 1 14.03 -7.71 -20.81
N THR A 2 13.75 -8.93 -20.34
CA THR A 2 12.73 -9.18 -19.32
C THR A 2 13.17 -8.51 -18.03
N THR A 3 12.29 -7.68 -17.47
CA THR A 3 12.53 -7.10 -16.15
C THR A 3 12.34 -8.19 -15.09
N PRO A 4 12.95 -8.09 -13.90
CA PRO A 4 12.76 -9.09 -12.83
C PRO A 4 11.32 -9.24 -12.31
N ASN A 5 10.37 -8.44 -12.84
CA ASN A 5 9.00 -8.30 -12.34
C ASN A 5 7.93 -8.88 -13.30
N ASP A 6 8.33 -9.54 -14.40
CA ASP A 6 7.36 -10.13 -15.34
C ASP A 6 6.81 -11.46 -14.80
N PHE A 7 5.78 -11.38 -13.94
CA PHE A 7 4.97 -12.53 -13.55
C PHE A 7 4.01 -12.90 -14.68
N SER A 8 4.12 -14.14 -15.18
CA SER A 8 3.11 -14.73 -16.07
C SER A 8 2.19 -15.68 -15.28
N PRO A 9 0.88 -15.41 -15.19
CA PRO A 9 -0.08 -16.27 -14.47
C PRO A 9 -0.19 -17.68 -15.07
N SER A 10 0.29 -17.90 -16.31
CA SER A 10 0.34 -19.23 -16.93
C SER A 10 1.27 -20.21 -16.22
N ALA A 11 2.17 -19.75 -15.33
CA ALA A 11 3.19 -20.58 -14.69
C ALA A 11 2.73 -21.21 -13.35
N THR A 12 1.64 -20.73 -12.73
CA THR A 12 1.26 -21.10 -11.34
C THR A 12 0.01 -21.98 -11.21
N GLY A 13 -0.62 -22.38 -12.31
CA GLY A 13 -1.83 -23.22 -12.28
C GLY A 13 -3.07 -22.48 -11.76
N THR A 14 -4.25 -23.08 -11.95
CA THR A 14 -5.53 -22.54 -11.44
C THR A 14 -5.73 -22.92 -9.97
N TRP A 15 -6.23 -22.00 -9.17
CA TRP A 15 -6.60 -22.26 -7.78
C TRP A 15 -8.00 -22.85 -7.67
N SER A 16 -8.25 -23.56 -6.56
CA SER A 16 -9.59 -24.01 -6.23
C SER A 16 -10.54 -22.82 -6.05
N PRO A 17 -11.77 -22.89 -6.58
CA PRO A 17 -12.78 -21.85 -6.40
C PRO A 17 -13.01 -21.50 -4.93
N LEU A 18 -13.29 -20.22 -4.64
CA LEU A 18 -13.79 -19.84 -3.31
C LEU A 18 -15.17 -20.44 -3.04
N PRO A 19 -15.50 -20.72 -1.76
CA PRO A 19 -16.79 -21.30 -1.39
C PRO A 19 -17.99 -20.39 -1.70
N THR A 20 -17.77 -19.09 -1.90
CA THR A 20 -18.81 -18.12 -2.27
C THR A 20 -18.35 -17.26 -3.44
N GLN A 21 -19.23 -17.06 -4.42
CA GLN A 21 -18.96 -16.26 -5.62
C GLN A 21 -19.19 -14.76 -5.42
N ARG A 22 -18.76 -14.24 -4.26
CA ARG A 22 -18.89 -12.82 -3.92
C ARG A 22 -17.89 -12.01 -4.77
N PRO A 23 -18.27 -10.95 -5.51
CA PRO A 23 -17.32 -10.13 -6.25
C PRO A 23 -16.24 -9.53 -5.34
N LEU A 24 -15.03 -9.39 -5.88
CA LEU A 24 -13.92 -8.75 -5.21
C LEU A 24 -13.68 -7.36 -5.79
N LEU A 25 -13.84 -6.32 -4.98
CA LEU A 25 -13.34 -4.99 -5.25
C LEU A 25 -11.87 -4.89 -4.78
N LEU A 26 -10.94 -4.82 -5.72
CA LEU A 26 -9.52 -4.69 -5.44
C LEU A 26 -9.13 -3.21 -5.47
N VAL A 27 -8.84 -2.64 -4.29
CA VAL A 27 -8.70 -1.18 -4.11
C VAL A 27 -7.23 -0.78 -4.09
N GLY A 28 -6.77 -0.18 -5.20
CA GLY A 28 -5.51 0.54 -5.28
C GLY A 28 -5.60 1.93 -4.67
N HIS A 29 -4.46 2.51 -4.27
CA HIS A 29 -4.44 3.91 -3.88
C HIS A 29 -4.73 4.83 -5.08
N GLY A 30 -4.15 4.50 -6.23
CA GLY A 30 -4.15 5.32 -7.44
C GLY A 30 -2.79 5.90 -7.76
N SER A 31 -2.58 6.22 -9.02
CA SER A 31 -1.33 6.80 -9.53
C SER A 31 -1.65 7.79 -10.65
N ARG A 32 -0.95 8.93 -10.65
CA ARG A 32 -0.95 9.87 -11.79
C ARG A 32 -0.11 9.36 -12.96
N ASP A 33 0.80 8.41 -12.69
CA ASP A 33 1.58 7.73 -13.71
C ASP A 33 0.76 6.58 -14.28
N LEU A 34 0.47 6.65 -15.58
CA LEU A 34 -0.32 5.66 -16.31
C LEU A 34 0.30 4.27 -16.23
N GLU A 35 1.64 4.17 -16.27
CA GLU A 35 2.32 2.90 -16.13
C GLU A 35 2.04 2.27 -14.75
N GLY A 36 2.08 3.06 -13.68
CA GLY A 36 1.74 2.59 -12.34
C GLY A 36 0.28 2.13 -12.21
N ARG A 37 -0.66 2.83 -12.87
CA ARG A 37 -2.06 2.40 -12.96
C ARG A 37 -2.18 1.07 -13.69
N ASP A 38 -1.55 0.96 -14.86
CA ASP A 38 -1.67 -0.22 -15.72
C ASP A 38 -1.10 -1.46 -15.02
N ARG A 39 -0.01 -1.33 -14.25
CA ARG A 39 0.53 -2.44 -13.44
C ARG A 39 -0.44 -2.96 -12.36
N VAL A 40 -1.27 -2.08 -11.78
CA VAL A 40 -2.33 -2.50 -10.84
C VAL A 40 -3.42 -3.27 -11.58
N LEU A 41 -3.83 -2.80 -12.75
CA LEU A 41 -4.84 -3.47 -13.58
C LEU A 41 -4.35 -4.85 -14.06
N GLU A 42 -3.09 -4.94 -14.48
CA GLU A 42 -2.42 -6.19 -14.85
C GLU A 42 -2.36 -7.16 -13.67
N PHE A 43 -2.01 -6.68 -12.47
CA PHE A 43 -2.00 -7.48 -11.25
C PHE A 43 -3.39 -8.04 -10.93
N ALA A 44 -4.44 -7.22 -11.06
CA ALA A 44 -5.82 -7.65 -10.87
C ALA A 44 -6.26 -8.69 -11.90
N ALA A 45 -5.90 -8.50 -13.18
CA ALA A 45 -6.20 -9.45 -14.25
C ALA A 45 -5.46 -10.78 -14.06
N ALA A 46 -4.19 -10.74 -13.64
CA ALA A 46 -3.42 -11.94 -13.31
C ALA A 46 -4.06 -12.68 -12.13
N TYR A 47 -4.54 -11.96 -11.11
CA TYR A 47 -5.26 -12.56 -9.98
C TYR A 47 -6.59 -13.20 -10.41
N GLN A 48 -7.38 -12.52 -11.24
CA GLN A 48 -8.61 -13.07 -11.82
C GLN A 48 -8.38 -14.37 -12.59
N ALA A 49 -7.26 -14.48 -13.31
CA ALA A 49 -6.93 -15.67 -14.10
C ALA A 49 -6.61 -16.90 -13.23
N LEU A 50 -6.21 -16.70 -11.97
CA LEU A 50 -5.94 -17.80 -11.03
C LEU A 50 -7.24 -18.42 -10.50
N ASP A 51 -8.33 -17.68 -10.41
CA ASP A 51 -9.63 -18.15 -9.95
C ASP A 51 -10.79 -17.37 -10.61
N THR A 52 -11.47 -18.00 -11.56
CA THR A 52 -12.56 -17.40 -12.34
C THR A 52 -13.94 -17.55 -11.70
N SER A 53 -14.03 -18.00 -10.45
CA SER A 53 -15.30 -18.25 -9.77
C SER A 53 -16.09 -16.97 -9.41
N ARG A 54 -15.46 -15.81 -9.46
CA ARG A 54 -16.08 -14.49 -9.20
C ARG A 54 -15.37 -13.42 -10.02
N PRO A 55 -16.01 -12.26 -10.25
CA PRO A 55 -15.33 -11.13 -10.85
C PRO A 55 -14.39 -10.44 -9.84
N VAL A 56 -13.21 -10.07 -10.32
CA VAL A 56 -12.23 -9.20 -9.66
C VAL A 56 -12.28 -7.84 -10.35
N ILE A 57 -12.61 -6.81 -9.59
CA ILE A 57 -12.90 -5.48 -10.08
C ILE A 57 -11.85 -4.54 -9.50
N PRO A 58 -10.79 -4.20 -10.26
CA PRO A 58 -9.83 -3.21 -9.81
C PRO A 58 -10.49 -1.83 -9.78
N CYS A 59 -10.20 -1.07 -8.74
CA CYS A 59 -10.61 0.33 -8.60
C CYS A 59 -9.56 1.09 -7.77
N PHE A 60 -9.69 2.40 -7.74
CA PHE A 60 -8.74 3.27 -7.08
C PHE A 60 -9.44 4.23 -6.12
N LEU A 61 -8.78 4.49 -5.00
CA LEU A 61 -9.22 5.46 -4.01
C LEU A 61 -9.21 6.89 -4.58
N GLU A 62 -8.15 7.24 -5.31
CA GLU A 62 -7.96 8.59 -5.85
C GLU A 62 -7.08 8.57 -7.11
N LEU A 63 -6.83 9.75 -7.70
CA LEU A 63 -5.87 10.04 -8.78
C LEU A 63 -6.15 9.41 -10.15
N THR A 64 -6.88 8.30 -10.21
CA THR A 64 -7.14 7.57 -11.44
C THR A 64 -8.44 6.77 -11.34
N GLU A 65 -8.90 6.30 -12.49
CA GLU A 65 -10.15 5.55 -12.66
C GLU A 65 -9.87 4.08 -12.98
N PRO A 66 -10.82 3.18 -12.70
CA PRO A 66 -12.16 3.43 -12.15
C PRO A 66 -12.18 3.72 -10.64
N THR A 67 -13.14 4.52 -10.18
CA THR A 67 -13.30 4.84 -8.75
C THR A 67 -13.89 3.66 -7.97
N ILE A 68 -13.81 3.72 -6.64
CA ILE A 68 -14.50 2.75 -5.75
C ILE A 68 -15.99 2.70 -6.08
N GLN A 69 -16.64 3.86 -6.27
CA GLN A 69 -18.05 3.95 -6.62
C GLN A 69 -18.36 3.26 -7.95
N ASP A 70 -17.54 3.48 -8.98
CA ASP A 70 -17.73 2.82 -10.30
C ASP A 70 -17.63 1.29 -10.17
N GLY A 71 -16.69 0.81 -9.35
CA GLY A 71 -16.56 -0.62 -9.06
C GLY A 71 -17.80 -1.20 -8.36
N VAL A 72 -18.38 -0.46 -7.41
CA VAL A 72 -19.63 -0.86 -6.73
C VAL A 72 -20.82 -0.82 -7.69
N ASP A 73 -20.98 0.24 -8.48
CA ASP A 73 -22.08 0.37 -9.46
C ASP A 73 -22.06 -0.83 -10.43
N ARG A 74 -20.88 -1.20 -10.94
CA ARG A 74 -20.69 -2.40 -11.79
C ARG A 74 -21.07 -3.72 -11.12
N CYS A 75 -20.85 -3.86 -9.81
CA CYS A 75 -21.29 -5.05 -9.07
C CYS A 75 -22.82 -5.09 -8.97
N VAL A 76 -23.43 -3.94 -8.64
CA VAL A 76 -24.88 -3.83 -8.45
C VAL A 76 -25.62 -4.05 -9.78
N GLU A 77 -25.10 -3.52 -10.89
CA GLU A 77 -25.64 -3.76 -12.24
C GLU A 77 -25.67 -5.25 -12.61
N GLN A 78 -24.73 -6.04 -12.06
CA GLN A 78 -24.68 -7.50 -12.23
C GLN A 78 -25.53 -8.26 -11.19
N GLY A 79 -26.26 -7.56 -10.32
CA GLY A 79 -27.16 -8.14 -9.33
C GLY A 79 -26.49 -8.54 -8.01
N TYR A 80 -25.24 -8.16 -7.77
CA TYR A 80 -24.56 -8.50 -6.52
C TYR A 80 -25.03 -7.61 -5.36
N THR A 81 -25.31 -8.23 -4.21
CA THR A 81 -25.67 -7.56 -2.95
C THR A 81 -24.59 -7.67 -1.88
N ASP A 82 -23.59 -8.51 -2.08
CA ASP A 82 -22.50 -8.74 -1.15
C ASP A 82 -21.19 -8.54 -1.91
N ILE A 83 -20.28 -7.72 -1.38
CA ILE A 83 -19.02 -7.36 -2.06
C ILE A 83 -17.86 -7.50 -1.07
N SER A 84 -16.84 -8.29 -1.44
CA SER A 84 -15.56 -8.31 -0.72
C SER A 84 -14.73 -7.11 -1.18
N VAL A 85 -14.12 -6.38 -0.26
CA VAL A 85 -13.28 -5.22 -0.57
C VAL A 85 -11.89 -5.46 0.01
N LEU A 86 -10.86 -5.50 -0.85
CA LEU A 86 -9.48 -5.71 -0.44
C LEU A 86 -8.58 -4.54 -0.86
N PRO A 87 -7.96 -3.84 0.09
CA PRO A 87 -6.97 -2.84 -0.21
C PRO A 87 -5.62 -3.48 -0.57
N ILE A 88 -5.10 -3.18 -1.76
CA ILE A 88 -3.74 -3.59 -2.19
C ILE A 88 -2.71 -2.57 -1.70
N LEU A 89 -2.55 -2.54 -0.38
CA LEU A 89 -1.63 -1.68 0.33
C LEU A 89 -0.66 -2.55 1.13
N LEU A 90 0.59 -2.08 1.28
CA LEU A 90 1.59 -2.79 2.08
C LEU A 90 1.35 -2.60 3.58
N PHE A 91 0.99 -1.38 4.02
CA PHE A 91 0.72 -1.04 5.43
C PHE A 91 -0.56 -0.22 5.60
N ALA A 92 -1.17 -0.29 6.80
CA ALA A 92 -2.37 0.47 7.16
C ALA A 92 -1.97 1.88 7.54
N ALA A 93 -1.98 2.79 6.57
CA ALA A 93 -2.01 4.22 6.84
C ALA A 93 -3.46 4.73 6.91
N ARG A 94 -3.62 6.04 7.17
CA ARG A 94 -4.90 6.77 7.14
C ARG A 94 -5.82 6.34 5.98
N HIS A 95 -5.28 6.23 4.77
CA HIS A 95 -6.05 5.87 3.58
C HIS A 95 -6.82 4.56 3.71
N ASN A 96 -6.26 3.57 4.41
CA ASN A 96 -6.92 2.30 4.66
C ASN A 96 -7.92 2.35 5.82
N LYS A 97 -7.61 3.16 6.84
CA LYS A 97 -8.38 3.23 8.09
C LYS A 97 -9.63 4.12 7.95
N PHE A 98 -9.59 5.13 7.08
CA PHE A 98 -10.65 6.13 6.93
C PHE A 98 -11.08 6.37 5.48
N ASP A 99 -10.15 6.51 4.55
CA ASP A 99 -10.54 7.09 3.26
C ASP A 99 -11.25 6.06 2.37
N VAL A 100 -10.79 4.80 2.33
CA VAL A 100 -11.53 3.73 1.64
C VAL A 100 -12.88 3.47 2.31
N THR A 101 -12.94 3.46 3.65
CA THR A 101 -14.20 3.22 4.37
C THR A 101 -15.20 4.35 4.15
N ASN A 102 -14.76 5.61 4.08
CA ASN A 102 -15.61 6.75 3.73
C ASN A 102 -16.19 6.63 2.31
N GLU A 103 -15.40 6.18 1.34
CA GLU A 103 -15.90 5.94 -0.02
C GLU A 103 -16.91 4.78 -0.06
N LEU A 104 -16.69 3.72 0.71
CA LEU A 104 -17.68 2.64 0.86
C LEU A 104 -18.97 3.11 1.57
N ASP A 105 -18.88 4.04 2.51
CA ASP A 105 -20.05 4.63 3.17
C ASP A 105 -20.87 5.49 2.19
N ARG A 106 -20.20 6.27 1.33
CA ARG A 106 -20.86 6.99 0.22
C ARG A 106 -21.52 6.03 -0.75
N ALA A 107 -20.82 4.96 -1.13
CA ALA A 107 -21.38 3.93 -2.01
C ALA A 107 -22.61 3.24 -1.39
N ARG A 108 -22.64 3.06 -0.06
CA ARG A 108 -23.79 2.51 0.67
C ARG A 108 -24.99 3.45 0.68
N GLN A 109 -24.79 4.76 0.67
CA GLN A 109 -25.90 5.72 0.55
C GLN A 109 -26.61 5.58 -0.80
N ARG A 110 -25.86 5.33 -1.87
CA ARG A 110 -26.39 5.10 -3.22
C ARG A 110 -26.98 3.69 -3.39
N HIS A 111 -26.40 2.68 -2.74
CA HIS A 111 -26.83 1.28 -2.80
C HIS A 111 -27.03 0.68 -1.40
N PRO A 112 -28.15 1.00 -0.71
CA PRO A 112 -28.39 0.54 0.66
C PRO A 112 -28.51 -0.98 0.83
N GLN A 113 -28.81 -1.69 -0.26
CA GLN A 113 -28.89 -3.15 -0.30
C GLN A 113 -27.52 -3.85 -0.26
N VAL A 114 -26.42 -3.11 -0.49
CA VAL A 114 -25.08 -3.70 -0.60
C VAL A 114 -24.44 -3.86 0.78
N LYS A 115 -24.00 -5.08 1.05
CA LYS A 115 -23.18 -5.44 2.20
C LYS A 115 -21.70 -5.54 1.80
N PHE A 116 -20.88 -4.70 2.43
CA PHE A 116 -19.43 -4.73 2.24
C PHE A 116 -18.74 -5.64 3.27
N HIS A 117 -17.86 -6.49 2.79
CA HIS A 117 -16.95 -7.29 3.59
C HIS A 117 -15.53 -6.75 3.40
N TYR A 118 -15.09 -5.93 4.36
CA TYR A 118 -13.81 -5.24 4.26
C TYR A 118 -12.68 -6.10 4.82
N GLY A 119 -11.70 -6.43 3.98
CA GLY A 119 -10.51 -7.15 4.39
C GLY A 119 -9.35 -6.24 4.76
N ARG A 120 -8.30 -6.84 5.30
CA ARG A 120 -7.08 -6.13 5.69
C ARG A 120 -6.08 -6.08 4.54
N HIS A 121 -5.15 -5.13 4.64
CA HIS A 121 -4.02 -4.98 3.72
C HIS A 121 -3.02 -6.15 3.80
N PHE A 122 -1.93 -6.11 3.04
CA PHE A 122 -0.94 -7.18 3.04
C PHE A 122 -0.22 -7.30 4.39
N GLY A 123 0.31 -6.20 4.92
CA GLY A 123 1.02 -6.16 6.20
C GLY A 123 2.33 -6.94 6.16
N ILE A 124 2.94 -7.14 7.34
CA ILE A 124 4.16 -7.96 7.46
C ILE A 124 3.76 -9.43 7.53
N THR A 125 4.14 -10.22 6.52
CA THR A 125 3.87 -11.67 6.45
C THR A 125 5.15 -12.45 6.17
N PRO A 126 5.19 -13.75 6.51
CA PRO A 126 6.30 -14.63 6.13
C PRO A 126 6.57 -14.62 4.61
N ALA A 127 5.52 -14.55 3.79
CA ALA A 127 5.65 -14.50 2.33
C ALA A 127 6.32 -13.20 1.82
N ILE A 128 6.06 -12.04 2.44
CA ILE A 128 6.80 -10.80 2.13
C ILE A 128 8.26 -10.92 2.54
N ILE A 129 8.54 -11.49 3.72
CA ILE A 129 9.92 -11.66 4.21
C ILE A 129 10.70 -12.59 3.28
N GLN A 130 10.10 -13.71 2.88
CA GLN A 130 10.69 -14.65 1.93
C GLN A 130 10.98 -13.97 0.59
N LEU A 131 10.03 -13.20 0.03
CA LEU A 131 10.24 -12.44 -1.20
C LEU A 131 11.43 -11.49 -1.09
N TRP A 132 11.60 -10.79 0.04
CA TRP A 132 12.77 -9.93 0.26
C TRP A 132 14.08 -10.71 0.39
N GLN A 133 14.06 -11.89 1.03
CA GLN A 133 15.24 -12.76 1.11
C GLN A 133 15.69 -13.24 -0.28
N GLU A 134 14.75 -13.65 -1.12
CA GLU A 134 15.00 -14.08 -2.51
C GLU A 134 15.58 -12.92 -3.33
N ARG A 135 14.94 -11.74 -3.29
CA ARG A 135 15.41 -10.54 -3.99
C ARG A 135 16.79 -10.07 -3.54
N LEU A 136 17.10 -10.14 -2.24
CA LEU A 136 18.43 -9.80 -1.73
C LEU A 136 19.49 -10.84 -2.13
N ALA A 137 19.13 -12.11 -2.20
CA ALA A 137 20.05 -13.16 -2.66
C ALA A 137 20.47 -12.97 -4.13
N GLU A 138 19.55 -12.49 -4.99
CA GLU A 138 19.87 -12.16 -6.39
C GLU A 138 20.98 -11.10 -6.52
N LEU A 139 21.05 -10.17 -5.56
CA LEU A 139 22.04 -9.08 -5.54
C LEU A 139 23.47 -9.52 -5.19
N ASP A 140 23.66 -10.77 -4.79
CA ASP A 140 24.99 -11.35 -4.62
C ASP A 140 25.55 -11.91 -5.93
N SER A 141 24.72 -12.04 -6.97
CA SER A 141 25.18 -12.53 -8.27
C SER A 141 26.19 -11.56 -8.92
N PRO A 142 27.13 -12.05 -9.74
CA PRO A 142 28.10 -11.20 -10.44
C PRO A 142 27.48 -10.10 -11.30
N ARG A 143 26.22 -10.28 -11.74
CA ARG A 143 25.45 -9.27 -12.48
C ARG A 143 25.25 -7.99 -11.67
N PHE A 144 24.95 -8.12 -10.38
CA PHE A 144 24.63 -7.00 -9.49
C PHE A 144 25.77 -6.69 -8.49
N ASN A 145 26.74 -7.59 -8.36
CA ASN A 145 27.92 -7.43 -7.52
C ASN A 145 29.20 -7.80 -8.28
N PRO A 146 29.56 -7.05 -9.35
CA PRO A 146 30.68 -7.41 -10.23
C PRO A 146 32.04 -7.46 -9.49
N ASN A 147 32.17 -6.69 -8.41
CA ASN A 147 33.39 -6.59 -7.61
C ASN A 147 33.41 -7.55 -6.41
N GLY A 148 32.38 -8.41 -6.25
CA GLY A 148 32.30 -9.38 -5.15
C GLY A 148 32.33 -8.73 -3.77
N ILE A 149 31.73 -7.54 -3.61
CA ILE A 149 31.70 -6.82 -2.33
C ILE A 149 30.91 -7.63 -1.31
N ALA A 150 31.56 -7.96 -0.20
CA ALA A 150 30.97 -8.77 0.86
C ALA A 150 29.77 -8.05 1.51
N ARG A 151 28.82 -8.83 2.05
CA ARG A 151 27.65 -8.27 2.74
C ARG A 151 28.06 -7.43 3.96
N GLU A 152 29.11 -7.82 4.68
CA GLU A 152 29.67 -7.06 5.82
C GLU A 152 30.26 -5.70 5.44
N ASP A 153 30.53 -5.46 4.14
CA ASP A 153 30.95 -4.18 3.57
C ASP A 153 29.79 -3.42 2.89
N THR A 154 28.57 -3.94 2.99
CA THR A 154 27.40 -3.43 2.27
C THR A 154 26.32 -2.94 3.25
N VAL A 155 25.77 -1.75 3.00
CA VAL A 155 24.63 -1.19 3.74
C VAL A 155 23.35 -1.32 2.92
N LEU A 156 22.27 -1.75 3.57
CA LEU A 156 20.93 -1.68 3.00
C LEU A 156 20.30 -0.32 3.28
N LEU A 157 19.75 0.34 2.27
CA LEU A 157 18.99 1.57 2.40
C LEU A 157 17.53 1.29 2.03
N PHE A 158 16.71 1.04 3.05
CA PHE A 158 15.29 0.70 2.91
C PHE A 158 14.45 1.97 2.75
N VAL A 159 13.72 2.09 1.64
CA VAL A 159 13.01 3.31 1.27
C VAL A 159 11.51 3.06 1.28
N GLY A 160 10.82 3.60 2.28
CA GLY A 160 9.36 3.61 2.33
C GLY A 160 8.76 4.81 1.60
N ARG A 161 7.46 4.76 1.27
CA ARG A 161 6.70 5.96 0.87
C ARG A 161 6.65 6.99 2.00
N GLY A 162 6.45 6.51 3.22
CA GLY A 162 6.11 7.31 4.39
C GLY A 162 4.63 7.63 4.44
N ALA A 163 4.10 7.81 5.65
CA ALA A 163 2.71 8.14 5.93
C ALA A 163 2.62 9.18 7.06
N SER A 164 1.47 9.86 7.13
CA SER A 164 1.11 10.66 8.31
C SER A 164 0.77 9.79 9.53
N ASP A 165 0.48 8.51 9.31
CA ASP A 165 0.25 7.52 10.34
C ASP A 165 1.59 6.96 10.87
N PRO A 166 1.95 7.21 12.14
CA PRO A 166 3.19 6.69 12.72
C PRO A 166 3.24 5.17 12.82
N ASP A 167 2.10 4.46 12.89
CA ASP A 167 2.10 2.99 12.92
C ASP A 167 2.61 2.42 11.60
N ALA A 168 2.13 2.98 10.48
CA ALA A 168 2.55 2.57 9.15
C ALA A 168 4.04 2.85 8.93
N ASN A 169 4.56 3.95 9.49
CA ASN A 169 5.99 4.23 9.46
C ASN A 169 6.76 3.23 10.34
N GLY A 170 6.26 2.93 11.55
CA GLY A 170 6.85 1.94 12.44
C GLY A 170 6.92 0.54 11.84
N ASP A 171 5.90 0.14 11.07
CA ASP A 171 5.90 -1.13 10.34
C ASP A 171 7.00 -1.20 9.26
N VAL A 172 7.36 -0.09 8.63
CA VAL A 172 8.54 -0.02 7.73
C VAL A 172 9.81 -0.34 8.50
N TYR A 173 10.02 0.28 9.67
CA TYR A 173 11.19 0.01 10.52
C TYR A 173 11.21 -1.45 11.00
N LYS A 174 10.05 -1.98 11.41
CA LYS A 174 9.91 -3.36 11.87
C LYS A 174 10.25 -4.35 10.74
N LEU A 175 9.70 -4.15 9.55
CA LEU A 175 10.01 -5.00 8.40
C LEU A 175 11.48 -4.91 8.01
N ALA A 176 12.02 -3.69 7.88
CA ALA A 176 13.44 -3.49 7.52
C ALA A 176 14.38 -4.16 8.53
N ARG A 177 14.04 -4.07 9.83
CA ARG A 177 14.79 -4.77 10.88
C ARG A 177 14.72 -6.28 10.69
N ILE A 178 13.53 -6.86 10.50
CA ILE A 178 13.36 -8.31 10.29
C ILE A 178 14.13 -8.79 9.05
N VAL A 179 14.08 -8.04 7.96
CA VAL A 179 14.81 -8.37 6.71
C VAL A 179 16.32 -8.34 6.93
N TRP A 180 16.82 -7.42 7.77
CA TRP A 180 18.24 -7.32 8.08
C TRP A 180 18.73 -8.39 9.07
N GLU A 181 17.91 -8.83 10.01
CA GLU A 181 18.30 -9.88 10.97
C GLU A 181 18.71 -11.18 10.23
N GLY A 182 19.91 -11.68 10.55
CA GLY A 182 20.47 -12.88 9.90
C GLY A 182 20.94 -12.69 8.45
N SER A 183 20.82 -11.48 7.88
CA SER A 183 21.20 -11.19 6.48
C SER A 183 22.70 -11.03 6.24
N ARG A 184 23.49 -10.79 7.31
CA ARG A 184 24.93 -10.49 7.29
C ARG A 184 25.33 -9.16 6.63
N TYR A 185 24.36 -8.31 6.26
CA TYR A 185 24.67 -6.95 5.81
C TYR A 185 25.18 -6.09 6.97
N LYS A 186 26.08 -5.15 6.67
CA LYS A 186 26.74 -4.28 7.68
C LYS A 186 25.72 -3.61 8.60
N THR A 187 24.69 -3.01 8.01
CA THR A 187 23.54 -2.44 8.71
C THR A 187 22.36 -2.25 7.74
N VAL A 188 21.22 -1.83 8.26
CA VAL A 188 20.08 -1.30 7.50
C VAL A 188 19.78 0.12 7.97
N GLU A 189 19.75 1.05 7.03
CA GLU A 189 19.24 2.40 7.22
C GLU A 189 17.86 2.52 6.60
N ILE A 190 16.98 3.28 7.25
CA ILE A 190 15.59 3.46 6.84
C ILE A 190 15.33 4.94 6.57
N CYS A 191 14.73 5.21 5.43
CA CYS A 191 14.32 6.55 5.01
C CYS A 191 13.01 6.49 4.21
N PHE A 192 12.53 7.67 3.84
CA PHE A 192 11.26 7.82 3.15
C PHE A 192 11.39 8.79 1.98
N ILE A 193 10.65 8.54 0.90
CA ILE A 193 10.64 9.45 -0.25
C ILE A 193 9.56 10.54 -0.15
N GLY A 194 8.51 10.33 0.66
CA GLY A 194 7.22 11.01 0.50
C GLY A 194 6.71 11.84 1.67
N ILE A 195 6.10 11.25 2.69
CA ILE A 195 5.27 12.02 3.65
C ILE A 195 5.98 12.32 4.97
N THR A 196 6.94 11.49 5.35
CA THR A 196 7.63 11.57 6.65
C THR A 196 9.15 11.61 6.46
N HIS A 197 9.85 11.85 7.55
CA HIS A 197 11.30 11.96 7.65
C HIS A 197 11.90 10.75 8.38
N PRO A 198 13.19 10.43 8.17
CA PRO A 198 14.17 11.12 7.32
C PRO A 198 13.95 10.88 5.81
N ARG A 199 14.31 11.88 4.98
CA ARG A 199 14.21 11.80 3.51
C ARG A 199 15.34 10.96 2.90
N LEU A 200 15.22 10.59 1.63
CA LEU A 200 16.15 9.68 0.95
C LEU A 200 17.60 10.19 0.97
N GLU A 201 17.80 11.49 0.73
CA GLU A 201 19.09 12.18 0.75
C GLU A 201 19.77 12.04 2.13
N GLU A 202 18.98 12.24 3.19
CA GLU A 202 19.44 12.02 4.57
C GLU A 202 19.70 10.54 4.86
N GLY A 203 18.93 9.64 4.24
CA GLY A 203 19.17 8.20 4.26
C GLY A 203 20.53 7.83 3.69
N PHE A 204 20.91 8.37 2.53
CA PHE A 204 22.24 8.18 1.95
C PHE A 204 23.35 8.75 2.85
N ARG A 205 23.17 9.97 3.37
CA ARG A 205 24.13 10.59 4.29
C ARG A 205 24.38 9.71 5.52
N ARG A 206 23.32 9.16 6.12
CA ARG A 206 23.40 8.25 7.27
C ARG A 206 24.03 6.90 6.91
N ALA A 207 23.66 6.32 5.77
CA ALA A 207 24.24 5.07 5.28
C ALA A 207 25.77 5.17 5.09
N ARG A 208 26.28 6.33 4.64
CA ARG A 208 27.71 6.57 4.47
C ARG A 208 28.51 6.66 5.77
N MET A 209 27.86 6.93 6.92
CA MET A 209 28.56 6.96 8.21
C MET A 209 29.14 5.61 8.63
N TYR A 210 28.66 4.51 8.04
CA TYR A 210 29.20 3.16 8.27
C TYR A 210 30.37 2.82 7.34
N GLU A 211 30.83 3.79 6.55
CA GLU A 211 31.90 3.63 5.56
C GLU A 211 31.74 2.36 4.71
N PRO A 212 30.59 2.17 4.02
CA PRO A 212 30.39 0.97 3.22
C PRO A 212 31.04 1.09 1.85
N LYS A 213 31.47 -0.06 1.31
CA LYS A 213 31.92 -0.16 -0.09
C LYS A 213 30.72 -0.20 -1.05
N ARG A 214 29.56 -0.66 -0.57
CA ARG A 214 28.32 -0.76 -1.34
C ARG A 214 27.11 -0.28 -0.54
N ILE A 215 26.22 0.48 -1.18
CA ILE A 215 24.87 0.78 -0.68
C ILE A 215 23.87 0.12 -1.61
N ILE A 216 22.89 -0.60 -1.07
CA ILE A 216 21.79 -1.16 -1.85
C ILE A 216 20.51 -0.42 -1.49
N VAL A 217 19.93 0.30 -2.45
CA VAL A 217 18.64 0.98 -2.32
C VAL A 217 17.51 -0.02 -2.53
N LEU A 218 16.60 -0.11 -1.55
CA LEU A 218 15.50 -1.05 -1.49
C LEU A 218 14.16 -0.30 -1.40
N PRO A 219 13.53 0.05 -2.54
CA PRO A 219 12.20 0.63 -2.54
C PRO A 219 11.15 -0.39 -2.08
N TYR A 220 10.42 -0.08 -1.01
CA TYR A 220 9.31 -0.90 -0.52
C TYR A 220 7.98 -0.42 -1.11
N PHE A 221 7.75 -0.80 -2.37
CA PHE A 221 6.58 -0.45 -3.17
C PHE A 221 6.10 -1.66 -3.96
N LEU A 222 4.79 -1.77 -4.18
CA LEU A 222 4.21 -2.83 -5.01
C LEU A 222 4.45 -2.56 -6.50
N PHE A 223 4.22 -1.34 -6.97
CA PHE A 223 4.23 -1.01 -8.39
C PHE A 223 5.06 0.25 -8.66
N THR A 224 5.48 0.39 -9.92
CA THR A 224 6.16 1.59 -10.40
C THR A 224 5.25 2.81 -10.34
N GLY A 225 5.82 3.99 -10.51
CA GLY A 225 5.11 5.26 -10.44
C GLY A 225 6.06 6.45 -10.28
N VAL A 226 5.48 7.64 -10.12
CA VAL A 226 6.22 8.89 -9.92
C VAL A 226 7.26 8.78 -8.80
N LEU A 227 6.90 8.16 -7.66
CA LEU A 227 7.80 8.06 -6.52
C LEU A 227 8.95 7.08 -6.76
N ILE A 228 8.70 5.96 -7.43
CA ILE A 228 9.76 5.01 -7.80
C ILE A 228 10.76 5.65 -8.77
N LYS A 229 10.25 6.39 -9.77
CA LYS A 229 11.07 7.17 -10.71
C LYS A 229 11.92 8.21 -9.96
N LYS A 230 11.34 8.94 -9.01
CA LYS A 230 12.07 9.88 -8.15
C LYS A 230 13.18 9.21 -7.32
N ILE A 231 12.93 8.04 -6.72
CA ILE A 231 13.97 7.30 -5.97
C ILE A 231 15.12 6.92 -6.91
N LEU A 232 14.81 6.43 -8.11
CA LEU A 232 15.82 6.06 -9.10
C LEU A 232 16.66 7.28 -9.51
N ASP A 233 16.04 8.42 -9.78
CA ASP A 233 16.74 9.66 -10.17
C ASP A 233 17.71 10.12 -9.07
N ILE A 234 17.26 10.16 -7.82
CA ILE A 234 18.11 10.51 -6.67
C ILE A 234 19.24 9.49 -6.52
N THR A 235 18.94 8.19 -6.66
CA THR A 235 19.95 7.13 -6.57
C THR A 235 21.04 7.28 -7.63
N GLN A 236 20.68 7.65 -8.85
CA GLN A 236 21.64 7.90 -9.93
C GLN A 236 22.51 9.14 -9.66
N GLN A 237 21.91 10.20 -9.13
CA GLN A 237 22.65 11.41 -8.72
C GLN A 237 23.66 11.10 -7.60
N GLU A 238 23.25 10.30 -6.61
CA GLU A 238 24.11 9.87 -5.50
C GLU A 238 25.26 8.97 -5.97
N GLN A 239 25.02 8.09 -6.95
CA GLN A 239 26.10 7.32 -7.58
C GLN A 239 27.07 8.20 -8.37
N ALA A 240 26.57 9.22 -9.08
CA ALA A 240 27.41 10.14 -9.85
C ALA A 240 28.27 11.05 -8.95
N ALA A 241 27.74 11.46 -7.79
CA ALA A 241 28.45 12.26 -6.80
C ALA A 241 29.52 11.47 -6.03
N HIS A 242 29.39 10.15 -5.94
CA HIS A 242 30.27 9.25 -5.17
C HIS A 242 30.70 8.03 -6.01
N PRO A 243 31.51 8.22 -7.07
CA PRO A 243 31.90 7.16 -8.00
C PRO A 243 32.73 6.03 -7.36
N GLU A 244 33.35 6.28 -6.21
CA GLU A 244 34.13 5.31 -5.44
C GLU A 244 33.27 4.29 -4.69
N GLN A 245 31.99 4.60 -4.46
CA GLN A 245 31.05 3.76 -3.73
C GLN A 245 30.07 3.11 -4.72
N LEU A 246 29.92 1.79 -4.64
CA LEU A 246 28.93 1.10 -5.49
C LEU A 246 27.53 1.33 -4.92
N VAL A 247 26.65 1.94 -5.70
CA VAL A 247 25.23 2.09 -5.36
C VAL A 247 24.42 1.16 -6.25
N SER A 248 23.85 0.12 -5.65
CA SER A 248 22.92 -0.80 -6.31
C SER A 248 21.48 -0.39 -6.03
N TYR A 249 20.60 -0.64 -6.99
CA TYR A 249 19.17 -0.32 -6.89
C TYR A 249 18.34 -1.54 -7.23
N LEU A 250 17.38 -1.90 -6.36
CA LEU A 250 16.33 -2.84 -6.72
C LEU A 250 15.10 -2.09 -7.24
N PRO A 251 14.43 -2.61 -8.28
CA PRO A 251 13.12 -2.09 -8.67
C PRO A 251 12.08 -2.32 -7.56
N GLU A 252 10.88 -1.80 -7.76
CA GLU A 252 9.71 -2.14 -6.96
C GLU A 252 9.50 -3.66 -6.89
N MET A 253 8.68 -4.10 -5.92
CA MET A 253 8.37 -5.52 -5.75
C MET A 253 7.73 -6.10 -7.02
N GLY A 254 6.79 -5.40 -7.65
CA GLY A 254 6.11 -5.86 -8.85
C GLY A 254 5.10 -6.97 -8.54
N SER A 255 4.79 -7.77 -9.54
CA SER A 255 3.91 -8.93 -9.43
C SER A 255 4.75 -10.17 -9.10
N HIS A 256 4.47 -10.83 -7.97
CA HIS A 256 5.14 -12.09 -7.58
C HIS A 256 4.13 -13.12 -7.07
N PRO A 257 4.40 -14.43 -7.22
CA PRO A 257 3.55 -15.49 -6.68
C PRO A 257 3.24 -15.31 -5.19
N GLN A 258 4.22 -14.88 -4.41
CA GLN A 258 4.07 -14.61 -2.96
C GLN A 258 3.02 -13.53 -2.69
N LEU A 259 2.95 -12.49 -3.53
CA LEU A 259 1.97 -11.41 -3.38
C LEU A 259 0.57 -11.86 -3.79
N MET A 260 0.46 -12.69 -4.82
CA MET A 260 -0.80 -13.33 -5.20
C MET A 260 -1.32 -14.21 -4.06
N GLN A 261 -0.44 -15.01 -3.44
CA GLN A 261 -0.80 -15.84 -2.30
C GLN A 261 -1.26 -15.00 -1.10
N ILE A 262 -0.57 -13.90 -0.78
CA ILE A 262 -1.00 -13.00 0.29
C ILE A 262 -2.39 -12.43 -0.02
N LEU A 263 -2.63 -11.97 -1.24
CA LEU A 263 -3.95 -11.47 -1.64
C LEU A 263 -5.02 -12.55 -1.49
N ARG A 264 -4.72 -13.80 -1.86
CA ARG A 264 -5.61 -14.95 -1.67
C ARG A 264 -5.92 -15.22 -0.20
N ASP A 265 -4.92 -15.19 0.67
CA ASP A 265 -5.13 -15.41 2.09
C ASP A 265 -6.01 -14.29 2.68
N ARG A 266 -5.77 -13.03 2.30
CA ARG A 266 -6.59 -11.87 2.71
C ARG A 266 -8.01 -11.97 2.24
N GLU A 267 -8.22 -12.48 1.04
CA GLU A 267 -9.55 -12.74 0.54
C GLU A 267 -10.27 -13.82 1.33
N ILE A 268 -9.62 -14.98 1.54
CA ILE A 268 -10.18 -16.07 2.35
C ILE A 268 -10.56 -15.56 3.74
N GLU A 269 -9.69 -14.82 4.41
CA GLU A 269 -9.98 -14.17 5.71
C GLU A 269 -11.26 -13.32 5.65
N THR A 270 -11.43 -12.55 4.57
CA THR A 270 -12.59 -11.67 4.34
C THR A 270 -13.88 -12.45 4.08
N HIS A 271 -13.78 -13.59 3.40
CA HIS A 271 -14.91 -14.49 3.21
C HIS A 271 -15.34 -15.17 4.51
N LEU A 272 -14.38 -15.57 5.35
CA LEU A 272 -14.62 -16.23 6.63
C LEU A 272 -14.95 -15.27 7.78
N GLY A 273 -14.84 -13.96 7.57
CA GLY A 273 -15.03 -12.96 8.63
C GLY A 273 -13.92 -13.00 9.69
N GLN A 274 -12.75 -13.55 9.36
CA GLN A 274 -11.60 -13.75 10.25
C GLN A 274 -10.56 -12.63 10.09
N VAL A 275 -11.03 -11.40 9.84
CA VAL A 275 -10.15 -10.25 9.62
C VAL A 275 -9.61 -9.75 10.96
N ALA A 276 -8.43 -10.24 11.34
CA ALA A 276 -7.73 -9.77 12.54
C ALA A 276 -7.04 -8.42 12.26
N MET A 277 -7.65 -7.34 12.74
CA MET A 277 -7.09 -5.98 12.70
C MET A 277 -6.26 -5.74 13.98
N ASN A 278 -4.94 -5.59 13.85
CA ASN A 278 -4.02 -5.36 14.98
C ASN A 278 -4.00 -3.88 15.46
N CYS A 279 -5.18 -3.26 15.57
CA CYS A 279 -5.32 -1.83 15.85
C CYS A 279 -5.13 -1.43 17.33
N GLU A 280 -4.55 -2.27 18.18
CA GLU A 280 -4.46 -1.99 19.62
C GLU A 280 -3.63 -0.73 19.95
N MET A 281 -2.61 -0.42 19.12
CA MET A 281 -1.78 0.78 19.25
C MET A 281 -2.16 1.91 18.28
N CYS A 282 -3.26 1.73 17.53
CA CYS A 282 -3.69 2.70 16.54
C CYS A 282 -4.15 4.00 17.20
N LYS A 283 -3.43 5.11 16.96
CA LYS A 283 -3.83 6.44 17.48
C LYS A 283 -5.27 6.81 17.10
N PHE A 284 -5.70 6.45 15.89
CA PHE A 284 -7.07 6.66 15.44
C PHE A 284 -8.13 5.83 16.20
N ARG A 285 -7.73 4.75 16.88
CA ARG A 285 -8.65 4.01 17.76
C ARG A 285 -8.94 4.81 19.04
N LEU A 286 -7.96 5.57 19.54
CA LEU A 286 -8.16 6.48 20.68
C LEU A 286 -9.15 7.60 20.32
N ALA A 287 -9.07 8.12 19.09
CA ALA A 287 -10.07 9.02 18.49
C ALA A 287 -11.50 8.52 18.61
N ALA A 288 -11.68 7.30 18.12
CA ALA A 288 -12.99 6.69 17.96
C ALA A 288 -13.57 6.28 19.32
N GLY A 289 -12.71 6.04 20.33
CA GLY A 289 -13.11 5.80 21.72
C GLY A 289 -13.40 7.09 22.52
N GLY A 290 -12.84 8.23 22.11
CA GLY A 290 -13.00 9.53 22.79
C GLY A 290 -14.38 10.19 22.65
N SER A 291 -15.25 9.66 21.79
CA SER A 291 -16.63 10.13 21.60
C SER A 291 -17.67 9.43 22.48
N GLN A 292 -17.26 8.64 23.48
CA GLN A 292 -18.17 8.08 24.50
C GLN A 292 -18.07 8.80 25.84
N HIS A 293 -18.59 10.02 25.92
CA HIS A 293 -19.08 10.58 27.17
C HIS A 293 -20.35 11.43 26.95
N GLY A 294 -21.50 10.88 27.39
CA GLY A 294 -22.82 11.53 27.51
C GLY A 294 -23.65 11.49 26.22
N HIS A 295 -24.78 10.77 26.10
CA HIS A 295 -25.87 10.57 27.03
C HIS A 295 -26.56 9.23 26.75
N GLY A 296 -26.91 8.49 27.79
CA GLY A 296 -27.91 7.44 27.66
C GLY A 296 -29.28 8.08 27.50
N HIS A 297 -30.04 7.65 26.50
CA HIS A 297 -31.50 7.77 26.53
C HIS A 297 -32.11 6.51 25.91
N ASP A 298 -32.66 5.72 26.81
CA ASP A 298 -33.69 4.73 26.54
C ASP A 298 -35.01 5.44 26.15
N HIS A 299 -35.85 4.68 25.45
CA HIS A 299 -37.28 4.86 25.17
C HIS A 299 -37.73 5.61 23.91
N GLY A 300 -38.55 4.89 23.13
CA GLY A 300 -39.92 5.33 22.90
C GLY A 300 -40.32 5.57 21.45
N HIS A 301 -41.11 4.64 20.89
CA HIS A 301 -41.94 4.90 19.72
C HIS A 301 -42.89 6.08 19.98
N ALA A 302 -42.99 7.03 19.03
CA ALA A 302 -44.25 7.50 18.43
C ALA A 302 -44.06 8.77 17.57
N HIS A 303 -44.37 8.60 16.28
CA HIS A 303 -45.10 9.48 15.35
C HIS A 303 -44.67 10.91 14.95
N THR A 304 -45.06 11.16 13.68
CA THR A 304 -45.40 12.40 12.95
C THR A 304 -44.30 13.25 12.33
N ASP A 305 -44.14 13.05 11.01
CA ASP A 305 -44.38 13.99 9.90
C ASP A 305 -43.80 15.42 10.01
N HIS A 306 -42.95 15.80 9.03
CA HIS A 306 -43.13 16.95 8.13
C HIS A 306 -41.92 17.10 7.20
N GLY A 307 -42.20 17.34 5.92
CA GLY A 307 -41.20 17.54 4.88
C GLY A 307 -40.50 18.89 4.93
N HIS A 308 -39.46 19.03 4.12
CA HIS A 308 -39.23 20.09 3.13
C HIS A 308 -37.90 19.81 2.42
N GLY A 309 -37.93 19.79 1.09
CA GLY A 309 -36.74 19.66 0.26
C GLY A 309 -36.05 20.99 0.06
N HIS A 310 -34.74 20.96 -0.17
CA HIS A 310 -34.03 21.92 -1.01
C HIS A 310 -32.84 21.20 -1.67
N GLY A 311 -32.81 21.27 -3.00
CA GLY A 311 -31.65 20.88 -3.79
C GLY A 311 -30.63 22.01 -3.83
N HIS A 312 -29.37 21.65 -3.69
CA HIS A 312 -28.24 22.48 -4.12
C HIS A 312 -27.26 21.60 -4.89
N GLY A 313 -27.15 21.88 -6.19
CA GLY A 313 -26.05 21.39 -7.01
C GLY A 313 -24.79 22.17 -6.65
N HIS A 314 -23.73 21.44 -6.28
CA HIS A 314 -22.39 21.99 -6.19
C HIS A 314 -21.54 21.33 -7.26
N ASP A 315 -21.24 22.13 -8.28
CA ASP A 315 -20.27 21.85 -9.32
C ASP A 315 -18.88 22.16 -8.74
N HIS A 316 -18.04 21.14 -8.59
CA HIS A 316 -16.65 21.30 -8.12
C HIS A 316 -15.71 20.94 -9.26
N GLY A 317 -15.28 21.97 -10.00
CA GLY A 317 -14.15 21.89 -10.91
C GLY A 317 -12.85 21.69 -10.13
N HIS A 318 -12.32 20.47 -10.15
CA HIS A 318 -11.03 20.15 -9.55
C HIS A 318 -9.89 20.40 -10.56
N HIS A 319 -9.22 21.54 -10.43
CA HIS A 319 -7.91 21.77 -11.05
C HIS A 319 -6.83 21.02 -10.24
N HIS A 320 -6.18 20.03 -10.84
CA HIS A 320 -5.06 19.32 -10.23
C HIS A 320 -3.75 19.64 -10.94
N GLY A 321 -2.95 20.51 -10.33
CA GLY A 321 -1.54 20.73 -10.67
C GLY A 321 -0.62 19.61 -10.17
N GLU A 322 0.67 19.74 -10.47
CA GLU A 322 1.79 18.81 -10.20
C GLU A 322 1.80 18.20 -8.78
N PRO A 323 2.47 17.04 -8.56
CA PRO A 323 2.49 16.40 -7.25
C PRO A 323 3.20 17.28 -6.22
N VAL A 324 2.39 17.93 -5.37
CA VAL A 324 2.86 18.80 -4.28
C VAL A 324 3.34 17.92 -3.13
N ASP A 325 4.58 18.13 -2.68
CA ASP A 325 5.02 17.60 -1.38
C ASP A 325 4.13 18.22 -0.31
N LEU A 326 3.34 17.38 0.36
CA LEU A 326 2.39 17.85 1.37
C LEU A 326 3.12 18.46 2.58
N PHE A 327 4.39 18.12 2.80
CA PHE A 327 5.18 18.53 3.97
C PHE A 327 6.66 18.75 3.62
N PRO A 328 7.00 19.88 2.98
CA PRO A 328 8.39 20.21 2.68
C PRO A 328 9.21 20.55 3.94
N GLU A 329 8.56 21.14 4.97
CA GLU A 329 9.19 21.49 6.24
C GLU A 329 8.95 20.39 7.30
N PRO A 330 9.99 19.85 7.97
CA PRO A 330 9.85 18.77 8.95
C PRO A 330 8.89 19.09 10.12
N ASP A 331 8.85 20.34 10.57
CA ASP A 331 8.05 20.77 11.73
C ASP A 331 6.54 20.61 11.48
N ASP A 332 6.08 20.86 10.25
CA ASP A 332 4.67 20.72 9.87
C ASP A 332 4.21 19.26 9.97
N TYR A 333 5.07 18.31 9.55
CA TYR A 333 4.82 16.88 9.75
C TYR A 333 4.71 16.54 11.23
N HIS A 334 5.66 17.00 12.04
CA HIS A 334 5.70 16.69 13.48
C HIS A 334 4.46 17.17 14.21
N GLN A 335 4.02 18.41 13.97
CA GLN A 335 2.81 18.94 14.58
C GLN A 335 1.57 18.13 14.19
N ARG A 336 1.44 17.78 12.91
CA ARG A 336 0.27 17.07 12.39
C ARG A 336 0.20 15.60 12.81
N ALA A 337 1.34 14.92 12.97
CA ALA A 337 1.41 13.53 13.43
C ALA A 337 0.86 13.34 14.87
N TRP A 338 0.78 14.42 15.66
CA TRP A 338 0.16 14.45 16.98
C TRP A 338 -1.31 14.88 16.97
N GLN A 339 -1.77 15.53 15.89
CA GLN A 339 -3.14 16.03 15.73
C GLN A 339 -4.07 15.08 14.97
N VAL A 340 -3.59 13.87 14.66
CA VAL A 340 -4.42 12.81 14.10
C VAL A 340 -5.55 12.54 15.10
N PRO A 341 -6.83 12.79 14.73
CA PRO A 341 -7.95 12.54 15.62
C PRO A 341 -7.81 11.15 16.21
#